data_AF-A0A2T2UAJ5-F1
#
_entry.id   AF-A0A2T2UAJ5-F1
#
_cell.length_a   1.000
_cell.length_b   1.000
_cell.length_c   1.000
_cell.angle_alpha   90.00
_cell.angle_beta   90.00
_cell.angle_gamma   90.00
#
_symmetry.space_group_name_H-M   'P 1'
#
loop_
_entity.id
_entity.type
_entity.pdbx_description
1 polymer ?
#
loop_
_entity_poly.entity_id
_entity_poly.type
_entity_poly.pdbx_seq_one_letter_code
_entity_poly.pdbx_strand_id
1 'polypeptide(L)' 'MTRRPGEPTRAYVLHTRAWRNTSLIVEALTGEAGRIGLVARGVRRRATPSRATSEALRSS' A
#
# COMPACT_ATOMS: atom_id res chain seq x y z
N MET A 1 -4.98 25.27 -8.64
CA MET A 1 -5.91 24.18 -8.31
C MET A 1 -5.55 23.68 -6.91
N THR A 2 -6.25 24.15 -5.87
CA THR A 2 -6.03 23.67 -4.49
C THR A 2 -6.87 22.42 -4.27
N ARG A 3 -6.21 21.30 -3.94
CA ARG A 3 -6.89 20.03 -3.69
C ARG A 3 -7.82 20.14 -2.47
N ARG A 4 -9.01 19.55 -2.52
CA ARG A 4 -9.91 19.57 -1.36
C ARG A 4 -9.42 18.60 -0.29
N PRO A 5 -9.50 18.94 1.01
CA PRO A 5 -9.24 17.99 2.07
C PRO A 5 -10.19 16.78 1.91
N GLY A 6 -9.61 15.57 1.93
CA GLY A 6 -10.34 14.32 1.70
C GLY A 6 -10.36 13.83 0.24
N GLU A 7 -9.88 14.61 -0.72
CA GLU A 7 -9.77 14.15 -2.11
C GLU A 7 -8.64 13.12 -2.26
N PRO A 8 -8.91 11.95 -2.86
CA PRO A 8 -7.91 10.91 -3.05
C PRO A 8 -6.80 11.39 -3.99
N THR A 9 -5.56 11.08 -3.63
CA THR A 9 -4.38 11.37 -4.45
C THR A 9 -3.80 10.09 -4.99
N ARG A 10 -3.27 10.17 -6.21
CA ARG A 10 -2.55 9.05 -6.82
C ARG A 10 -1.29 8.75 -6.01
N ALA A 11 -1.12 7.48 -5.68
CA ALA A 11 0.01 6.99 -4.93
C ALA A 11 0.38 5.58 -5.42
N TYR A 12 1.67 5.26 -5.35
CA TYR A 12 2.17 3.90 -5.59
C TYR A 12 2.45 3.21 -4.25
N VAL A 13 1.94 1.99 -4.07
CA VAL A 13 2.25 1.18 -2.89
C VAL A 13 3.65 0.60 -3.05
N LEU A 14 4.52 0.88 -2.08
CA LEU A 14 5.88 0.38 -2.04
C LEU A 14 5.95 -0.93 -1.24
N HIS A 15 5.37 -0.92 -0.05
CA HIS A 15 5.39 -2.07 0.84
C HIS A 15 4.09 -2.21 1.62
N THR A 16 3.69 -3.45 1.87
CA THR A 16 2.61 -3.76 2.81
C THR A 16 3.06 -4.84 3.76
N ARG A 17 2.77 -4.64 5.06
CA ARG A 17 2.98 -5.66 6.09
C ARG A 17 1.70 -5.88 6.87
N ALA A 18 1.47 -7.13 7.26
CA ALA A 18 0.38 -7.46 8.15
C ALA A 18 0.53 -6.72 9.48
N TRP A 19 -0.55 -6.06 9.91
CA TRP A 19 -0.68 -5.49 11.25
C TRP A 19 -1.86 -6.13 11.95
N ARG A 20 -1.96 -5.95 13.27
CA ARG A 20 -2.92 -6.67 14.12
C ARG A 20 -4.35 -6.59 13.58
N ASN A 21 -5.16 -7.61 13.90
CA ASN A 21 -6.53 -7.79 13.41
C ASN A 21 -6.57 -7.94 11.87
N THR A 22 -7.39 -7.15 11.18
CA THR A 22 -7.59 -7.16 9.72
C THR A 22 -6.84 -6.02 9.02
N SER A 23 -5.85 -5.44 9.68
CA SER A 23 -5.18 -4.22 9.24
C SER A 23 -3.86 -4.49 8.51
N LEU A 24 -3.43 -3.55 7.67
CA LEU A 24 -2.12 -3.52 7.04
C LEU A 24 -1.45 -2.18 7.34
N ILE A 25 -0.14 -2.21 7.59
CA ILE A 25 0.70 -1.02 7.44
C ILE A 25 1.11 -0.96 5.98
N VAL A 26 0.94 0.21 5.37
CA VAL A 26 1.19 0.48 3.95
C VAL A 26 2.17 1.64 3.86
N GLU A 27 3.24 1.45 3.11
CA GLU A 27 4.10 2.55 2.66
C GLU A 27 3.73 2.91 1.23
N ALA A 28 3.51 4.20 0.98
CA ALA A 28 3.12 4.70 -0.33
C ALA A 28 3.98 5.88 -0.76
N LEU A 29 4.25 5.99 -2.06
CA LEU A 29 4.90 7.14 -2.68
C LEU A 29 3.85 7.99 -3.38
N THR A 30 3.80 9.28 -3.04
CA THR A 30 2.96 10.29 -3.68
C THR A 30 3.82 11.30 -4.41
N GLY A 31 3.27 11.94 -5.45
CA GLY A 31 3.98 13.02 -6.15
C GLY A 31 4.20 14.26 -5.28
N GLU A 32 3.25 14.58 -4.40
CA GLU A 32 3.23 15.84 -3.65
C GLU A 32 3.93 15.74 -2.29
N ALA A 33 3.68 14.67 -1.53
CA ALA A 33 4.17 14.51 -0.15
C ALA A 33 5.34 13.53 -0.05
N GLY A 34 5.84 13.00 -1.17
CA GLY A 34 6.86 11.96 -1.17
C GLY A 34 6.37 10.67 -0.53
N ARG A 35 7.24 10.00 0.24
CA ARG A 35 6.93 8.73 0.91
C ARG A 35 6.13 8.97 2.19
N ILE A 36 4.99 8.29 2.31
CA ILE A 36 4.08 8.38 3.45
C ILE A 36 3.75 6.98 4.00
N GLY A 37 3.55 6.89 5.32
CA GLY A 37 3.09 5.69 6.01
C GLY A 37 1.59 5.76 6.32
N LEU A 38 0.86 4.68 6.05
CA LEU A 38 -0.59 4.57 6.20
C LEU A 38 -0.97 3.29 6.94
N VAL A 39 -2.13 3.30 7.61
CA VAL A 39 -2.75 2.10 8.19
C VAL A 39 -4.07 1.84 7.49
N ALA A 40 -4.12 0.78 6.69
CA ALA A 40 -5.33 0.32 6.05
C ALA A 40 -6.05 -0.66 6.99
N ARG A 41 -7.28 -0.34 7.42
CA ARG A 41 -8.09 -1.19 8.31
C ARG A 41 -9.09 -1.99 7.49
N GLY A 42 -9.41 -3.23 7.91
CA GLY A 42 -10.44 -4.05 7.28
C GLY A 42 -10.05 -4.70 5.94
N VAL A 43 -8.78 -4.61 5.52
CA VAL A 43 -8.29 -5.09 4.22
C VAL A 43 -8.32 -6.61 4.10
N ARG A 44 -8.14 -7.34 5.22
CA ARG A 44 -8.10 -8.81 5.22
C ARG A 44 -9.44 -9.50 4.93
N ARG A 45 -10.59 -8.80 4.99
CA ARG A 45 -11.89 -9.43 4.67
C ARG A 45 -12.12 -9.63 3.16
N ARG A 46 -11.26 -9.05 2.30
CA ARG A 46 -11.41 -9.05 0.84
C ARG A 46 -10.14 -9.45 0.09
N ALA A 47 -9.16 -10.04 0.78
CA ALA A 47 -7.95 -10.55 0.13
C ALA A 47 -8.19 -12.01 -0.30
N THR A 48 -8.82 -12.22 -1.46
CA THR A 48 -8.50 -13.41 -2.26
C THR A 48 -6.98 -13.38 -2.49
N PRO A 49 -6.25 -14.46 -2.17
CA PRO A 49 -4.80 -14.46 -2.31
C PRO A 49 -4.46 -14.35 -3.79
N SER A 50 -4.13 -13.15 -4.27
CA SER A 50 -3.42 -13.03 -5.54
C SER A 50 -2.04 -13.60 -5.29
N ARG A 51 -1.79 -14.81 -5.78
CA ARG A 51 -0.45 -15.37 -5.94
C ARG A 51 0.36 -14.38 -6.76
N ALA A 52 1.08 -13.49 -6.09
CA ALA A 52 2.26 -12.87 -6.67
C ALA A 52 3.29 -13.99 -6.76
N THR A 53 3.35 -14.66 -7.91
CA THR A 53 4.51 -15.45 -8.32
C THR A 53 5.66 -14.46 -8.50
N SER A 54 6.39 -14.22 -7.42
CA SER A 54 7.71 -13.60 -7.47
C SER A 54 8.70 -14.67 -7.91
N GLU A 55 8.72 -14.95 -9.21
CA GLU A 55 9.77 -15.73 -9.84
C GLU A 55 10.88 -14.79 -10.33
N ALA A 56 12.11 -15.18 -9.95
CA ALA A 56 13.39 -14.81 -10.51
C ALA A 56 13.85 -13.34 -10.46
N LEU A 57 14.60 -13.01 -9.40
CA LEU A 57 15.97 -12.54 -9.61
C LEU A 57 16.93 -13.44 -8.84
N ARG A 58 17.41 -14.47 -9.54
CA ARG A 58 18.61 -15.22 -9.15
C ARG A 58 19.78 -14.25 -9.24
N SER A 59 20.38 -13.95 -8.09
CA SER A 59 21.72 -13.38 -8.02
C SER A 59 22.72 -14.53 -7.95
N SER A 60 23.76 -14.39 -8.77
CA SER A 60 25.04 -15.12 -8.78
C SER A 60 25.09 -16.45 -9.53
#